data_AF-A0A370DMU3-F1
#
_entry.id   AF-A0A370DMU3-F1
#
_cell.length_a   1.000
_cell.length_b   1.000
_cell.length_c   1.000
_cell.angle_alpha   90.00
_cell.angle_beta   90.00
_cell.angle_gamma   90.00
#
_symmetry.space_group_name_H-M   'P 1'
#
loop_
_entity.id
_entity.type
_entity.pdbx_description
1 polymer ?
#
loop_
_entity_poly.entity_id
_entity_poly.type
_entity_poly.pdbx_seq_one_letter_code
_entity_poly.pdbx_strand_id
1 'polypeptide(L)'
;MASNDTVVPISGEANCGSCHNAPENGGNGEATRNLTTIAIAEFDDPQFDSVPLDVSLEYAADLNLVRLHDQKHGTDLENSQPVVCQTCHYTPALDLAQLGPLGPENDGPLVLNGVTISDSLANGRDQIKHKSMSNVMHSHHGTVKDANGDKLFPDMPPAIKNDLGIVENFQERRDALEATCYQCHPGRRTDCLRGAMSNGGMLCQDCHGNMEQVGNDFTRNVAPTPPSAVGAFELGGDFYKTPELVAEDVGNSQPRVPWANEPGCGSCHTGDAMDSLSGTVGTVVNNVDADANVDGIRLFQAFRSDDAKATPIVPTNKRFAENAIEANNPAVSGPDDPRIGNPMLYRVSTGHEGIFCEACHGATHGIWPNKNPDANDNVAAVQLQGHTGTVSECSTCHTGDLGNTLEGPHGMHPVGDTSFSNGGHESLAEKNPDACRACHGVNGEGTVLARAATDRTLSNEGESITLVRGEPVSCTHCHENEL
;
A
#
# COMPACT_ATOMS: atom_id res chain seq x y z
N MET A 1 10.29 28.52 16.36
CA MET A 1 10.25 27.09 16.01
C MET A 1 10.60 26.23 17.24
N ALA A 2 10.06 26.53 18.42
CA ALA A 2 10.35 25.80 19.68
C ALA A 2 9.21 25.91 20.71
N SER A 3 7.98 26.14 20.24
CA SER A 3 6.77 26.20 21.04
C SER A 3 5.67 25.81 20.07
N ASN A 4 5.40 24.55 19.77
CA ASN A 4 5.39 23.35 20.59
C ASN A 4 5.44 22.17 19.59
N ASP A 5 6.51 21.37 19.56
CA ASP A 5 6.60 20.29 18.57
C ASP A 5 5.94 19.03 19.15
N THR A 6 4.67 18.81 18.80
CA THR A 6 4.02 17.49 18.93
C THR A 6 4.18 16.76 17.60
N VAL A 7 5.15 15.85 17.54
CA VAL A 7 5.45 15.13 16.30
C VAL A 7 4.68 13.83 16.27
N VAL A 8 3.62 13.83 15.46
CA VAL A 8 2.89 12.62 15.07
C VAL A 8 3.47 12.10 13.75
N PRO A 9 3.80 10.80 13.61
CA PRO A 9 4.41 10.24 12.40
C PRO A 9 3.40 10.04 11.26
N ILE A 10 2.72 11.12 10.87
CA ILE A 10 1.69 11.15 9.83
C ILE A 10 2.03 12.22 8.78
N SER A 11 1.18 12.35 7.76
CA SER A 11 1.38 13.33 6.69
C SER A 11 1.32 14.77 7.22
N GLY A 12 2.11 15.68 6.67
CA GLY A 12 1.93 17.12 6.87
C GLY A 12 0.64 17.68 6.22
N GLU A 13 -0.09 16.86 5.46
CA GLU A 13 -1.45 17.17 5.01
C GLU A 13 -2.53 16.73 6.00
N ALA A 14 -2.15 16.12 7.13
CA ALA A 14 -3.10 15.69 8.14
C ALA A 14 -3.94 16.87 8.63
N ASN A 15 -5.21 16.60 8.90
CA ASN A 15 -6.22 17.58 9.26
C ASN A 15 -6.77 17.30 10.66
N CYS A 16 -5.87 17.11 11.62
CA CYS A 16 -6.22 16.87 13.02
C CYS A 16 -7.13 17.98 13.57
N GLY A 17 -6.88 19.22 13.15
CA GLY A 17 -7.66 20.40 13.54
C GLY A 17 -9.16 20.32 13.22
N SER A 18 -9.60 19.52 12.25
CA SER A 18 -11.05 19.35 11.99
C SER A 18 -11.83 18.85 13.19
N CYS A 19 -11.18 18.08 14.07
CA CYS A 19 -11.80 17.54 15.29
C CYS A 19 -11.14 18.08 16.57
N HIS A 20 -9.82 18.29 16.53
CA HIS A 20 -9.02 18.67 17.69
C HIS A 20 -8.89 20.18 17.91
N ASN A 21 -9.34 21.02 16.98
CA ASN A 21 -9.50 22.44 17.28
C ASN A 21 -10.75 22.72 18.11
N ALA A 22 -10.69 23.82 18.86
CA ALA A 22 -11.88 24.43 19.43
C ALA A 22 -12.89 24.79 18.31
N PRO A 23 -14.21 24.78 18.58
CA PRO A 23 -15.20 25.26 17.62
C PRO A 23 -14.93 26.68 17.10
N GLU A 24 -14.38 27.55 17.95
CA GLU A 24 -13.95 28.92 17.61
C GLU A 24 -12.84 28.95 16.55
N ASN A 25 -12.02 27.91 16.53
CA ASN A 25 -10.93 27.67 15.58
C ASN A 25 -11.38 26.82 14.37
N GLY A 26 -12.69 26.58 14.21
CA GLY A 26 -13.25 25.80 13.09
C GLY A 26 -13.23 24.28 13.27
N GLY A 27 -12.95 23.77 14.48
CA GLY A 27 -13.13 22.35 14.79
C GLY A 27 -14.60 21.96 14.93
N ASN A 28 -14.94 20.69 14.70
CA ASN A 28 -16.31 20.17 14.87
C ASN A 28 -16.71 19.95 16.35
N GLY A 29 -15.77 20.12 17.29
CA GLY A 29 -16.00 19.98 18.72
C GLY A 29 -16.01 18.54 19.24
N GLU A 30 -15.93 17.53 18.39
CA GLU A 30 -16.09 16.13 18.81
C GLU A 30 -14.91 15.62 19.66
N ALA A 31 -13.68 16.03 19.35
CA ALA A 31 -12.53 15.65 20.16
C ALA A 31 -12.38 16.53 21.40
N THR A 32 -12.75 17.81 21.33
CA THR A 32 -12.53 18.78 22.41
C THR A 32 -13.64 18.82 23.45
N ARG A 33 -14.83 18.27 23.19
CA ARG A 33 -16.00 18.29 24.12
C ARG A 33 -15.72 17.78 25.53
N ASN A 34 -14.76 16.87 25.67
CA ASN A 34 -14.43 16.24 26.95
C ASN A 34 -13.20 16.86 27.63
N LEU A 35 -12.52 17.80 26.98
CA LEU A 35 -11.37 18.49 27.57
C LEU A 35 -11.83 19.43 28.69
N THR A 36 -11.08 19.44 29.79
CA THR A 36 -11.26 20.42 30.86
C THR A 36 -10.81 21.83 30.44
N THR A 37 -9.73 21.89 29.66
CA THR A 37 -9.15 23.12 29.12
C THR A 37 -8.91 22.92 27.62
N ILE A 38 -9.54 23.76 26.80
CA ILE A 38 -9.41 23.72 25.34
C ILE A 38 -8.49 24.87 24.92
N ALA A 39 -7.44 24.54 24.17
CA ALA A 39 -6.56 25.49 23.54
C ALA A 39 -7.27 26.18 22.36
N ILE A 40 -7.14 27.50 22.30
CA ILE A 40 -7.65 28.38 21.24
C ILE A 40 -6.44 29.12 20.66
N ALA A 41 -6.37 29.24 19.33
CA ALA A 41 -5.18 29.75 18.65
C ALA A 41 -4.83 31.17 19.09
N GLU A 42 -5.84 32.05 19.20
CA GLU A 42 -5.68 33.45 19.60
C GLU A 42 -5.11 33.61 21.03
N PHE A 43 -5.38 32.66 21.93
CA PHE A 43 -5.06 32.81 23.35
C PHE A 43 -3.90 31.94 23.82
N ASP A 44 -3.71 30.77 23.21
CA ASP A 44 -2.71 29.80 23.64
C ASP A 44 -1.44 29.81 22.79
N ASP A 45 -1.48 30.24 21.51
CA ASP A 45 -0.26 30.32 20.69
C ASP A 45 0.56 31.57 21.04
N PRO A 46 1.78 31.43 21.61
CA PRO A 46 2.64 32.57 21.91
C PRO A 46 3.13 33.34 20.66
N GLN A 47 2.94 32.77 19.46
CA GLN A 47 3.30 33.37 18.18
C GLN A 47 2.09 33.81 17.36
N PHE A 48 0.89 33.85 17.95
CA PHE A 48 -0.30 34.36 17.27
C PHE A 48 -0.04 35.75 16.66
N ASP A 49 -0.58 36.00 15.45
CA ASP A 49 -0.29 37.14 14.56
C ASP A 49 1.16 37.27 14.04
N SER A 50 2.11 36.51 14.59
CA SER A 50 3.52 36.49 14.13
C SER A 50 3.82 35.36 13.14
N VAL A 51 2.94 34.36 13.06
CA VAL A 51 2.99 33.25 12.10
C VAL A 51 1.69 33.19 11.30
N PRO A 52 1.68 32.51 10.14
CA PRO A 52 0.44 32.22 9.41
C PRO A 52 -0.61 31.56 10.30
N LEU A 53 -1.89 31.93 10.13
CA LEU A 53 -2.99 31.46 10.98
C LEU A 53 -3.11 29.93 11.02
N ASP A 54 -2.84 29.24 9.90
CA ASP A 54 -2.83 27.78 9.83
C ASP A 54 -1.81 27.14 10.78
N VAL A 55 -0.66 27.78 10.98
CA VAL A 55 0.35 27.34 11.96
C VAL A 55 -0.18 27.49 13.40
N SER A 56 -0.85 28.61 13.72
CA SER A 56 -1.46 28.79 15.04
C SER A 56 -2.64 27.84 15.30
N LEU A 57 -3.40 27.50 14.26
CA LEU A 57 -4.46 26.50 14.33
C LEU A 57 -3.90 25.09 14.54
N GLU A 58 -2.78 24.74 13.90
CA GLU A 58 -2.06 23.48 14.14
C GLU A 58 -1.56 23.41 15.59
N TYR A 59 -0.91 24.48 16.08
CA TYR A 59 -0.47 24.58 17.47
C TYR A 59 -1.59 24.30 18.48
N ALA A 60 -2.78 24.91 18.28
CA ALA A 60 -3.91 24.70 19.16
C ALA A 60 -4.44 23.24 19.11
N ALA A 61 -4.49 22.64 17.93
CA ALA A 61 -4.88 21.24 17.75
C ALA A 61 -3.92 20.29 18.47
N ASP A 62 -2.61 20.52 18.34
CA ASP A 62 -1.55 19.74 19.00
C ASP A 62 -1.62 19.84 20.52
N LEU A 63 -1.83 21.04 21.04
CA LEU A 63 -1.99 21.25 22.48
C LEU A 63 -3.23 20.53 23.01
N ASN A 64 -4.34 20.55 22.26
CA ASN A 64 -5.55 19.79 22.61
C ASN A 64 -5.35 18.27 22.54
N LEU A 65 -4.57 17.77 21.57
CA LEU A 65 -4.18 16.36 21.49
C LEU A 65 -3.40 15.92 22.74
N VAL A 66 -2.39 16.70 23.13
CA VAL A 66 -1.57 16.42 24.30
C VAL A 66 -2.39 16.48 25.59
N ARG A 67 -3.25 17.50 25.76
CA ARG A 67 -4.17 17.60 26.90
C ARG A 67 -5.14 16.43 26.98
N LEU A 68 -5.65 15.95 25.83
CA LEU A 68 -6.51 14.76 25.79
C LEU A 68 -5.75 13.52 26.24
N HIS A 69 -4.50 13.39 25.80
CA HIS A 69 -3.64 12.28 26.21
C HIS A 69 -3.40 12.30 27.72
N ASP A 70 -3.01 13.44 28.28
CA ASP A 70 -2.78 13.64 29.71
C ASP A 70 -4.04 13.35 30.52
N GLN A 71 -5.19 13.89 30.11
CA GLN A 71 -6.46 13.64 30.80
C GLN A 71 -6.88 12.16 30.76
N LYS A 72 -6.69 11.48 29.63
CA LYS A 72 -7.15 10.10 29.42
C LYS A 72 -6.21 9.07 30.07
N HIS A 73 -4.91 9.36 30.08
CA HIS A 73 -3.88 8.41 30.47
C HIS A 73 -3.12 8.79 31.75
N GLY A 74 -3.41 9.96 32.33
CA GLY A 74 -2.73 10.47 33.52
C GLY A 74 -1.25 10.79 33.27
N THR A 75 -0.89 11.13 32.03
CA THR A 75 0.45 11.60 31.68
C THR A 75 0.60 13.10 31.95
N ASP A 76 1.82 13.61 31.77
CA ASP A 76 2.18 15.02 31.93
C ASP A 76 2.98 15.51 30.70
N LEU A 77 2.47 15.16 29.52
CA LEU A 77 3.10 15.44 28.23
C LEU A 77 3.06 16.93 27.89
N GLU A 78 2.02 17.67 28.32
CA GLU A 78 1.95 19.13 28.12
C GLU A 78 3.16 19.83 28.77
N ASN A 79 3.56 19.40 29.97
CA ASN A 79 4.73 19.95 30.65
C ASN A 79 6.06 19.28 30.25
N SER A 80 6.01 18.22 29.44
CA SER A 80 7.19 17.45 28.98
C SER A 80 7.55 17.70 27.52
N GLN A 81 7.08 18.82 26.93
CA GLN A 81 7.32 19.18 25.53
C GLN A 81 8.80 19.49 25.24
N PRO A 82 9.30 19.20 24.00
CA PRO A 82 8.56 18.67 22.85
C PRO A 82 8.24 17.17 22.98
N VAL A 83 7.15 16.74 22.35
CA VAL A 83 6.65 15.35 22.42
C VAL A 83 6.76 14.71 21.05
N VAL A 84 7.45 13.58 20.97
CA VAL A 84 7.50 12.77 19.76
C VAL A 84 6.75 11.47 20.03
N CYS A 85 5.55 11.31 19.45
CA CYS A 85 4.65 10.20 19.79
C CYS A 85 5.29 8.84 19.54
N GLN A 86 6.14 8.74 18.50
CA GLN A 86 6.83 7.50 18.15
C GLN A 86 7.78 6.97 19.23
N THR A 87 8.22 7.83 20.16
CA THR A 87 9.11 7.42 21.25
C THR A 87 8.42 6.42 22.16
N CYS A 88 7.11 6.58 22.37
CA CYS A 88 6.31 5.59 23.09
C CYS A 88 5.55 4.68 22.12
N HIS A 89 5.02 5.19 21.02
CA HIS A 89 4.21 4.44 20.06
C HIS A 89 5.02 4.12 18.81
N TYR A 90 5.90 3.12 18.90
CA TYR A 90 6.86 2.80 17.84
C TYR A 90 6.22 2.60 16.46
N THR A 91 6.91 3.10 15.43
CA THR A 91 6.68 2.83 14.02
C THR A 91 8.01 2.70 13.28
N PRO A 92 8.24 1.64 12.48
CA PRO A 92 9.45 1.48 11.68
C PRO A 92 9.70 2.63 10.69
N ALA A 93 8.65 3.36 10.30
CA ALA A 93 8.71 4.42 9.28
C ALA A 93 9.74 5.51 9.57
N LEU A 94 9.93 5.81 10.85
CA LEU A 94 10.79 6.89 11.33
C LEU A 94 12.07 6.38 12.02
N ASP A 95 12.23 5.06 12.09
CA ASP A 95 13.45 4.41 12.56
C ASP A 95 14.38 4.12 11.36
N LEU A 96 14.86 5.21 10.74
CA LEU A 96 15.65 5.13 9.50
C LEU A 96 16.95 4.32 9.66
N ALA A 97 17.49 4.28 10.87
CA ALA A 97 18.68 3.48 11.21
C ALA A 97 18.34 2.02 11.58
N GLN A 98 17.06 1.67 11.65
CA GLN A 98 16.54 0.34 11.98
C GLN A 98 17.11 -0.20 13.31
N LEU A 99 17.28 0.69 14.29
CA LEU A 99 17.84 0.33 15.60
C LEU A 99 16.79 -0.33 16.51
N GLY A 100 15.52 -0.23 16.12
CA GLY A 100 14.38 -0.77 16.83
C GLY A 100 13.97 0.08 18.03
N PRO A 101 12.86 -0.30 18.68
CA PRO A 101 12.52 0.18 19.99
C PRO A 101 13.30 -0.63 21.04
N LEU A 102 14.33 -0.04 21.65
CA LEU A 102 15.11 -0.70 22.70
C LEU A 102 14.44 -0.58 24.09
N GLY A 103 13.65 0.47 24.28
CA GLY A 103 13.15 0.89 25.59
C GLY A 103 14.25 1.54 26.44
N PRO A 104 13.90 2.46 27.36
CA PRO A 104 14.88 3.17 28.19
C PRO A 104 15.84 2.27 28.97
N GLU A 105 15.41 1.05 29.31
CA GLU A 105 16.22 0.10 30.07
C GLU A 105 17.35 -0.54 29.25
N ASN A 106 17.21 -0.61 27.92
CA ASN A 106 18.19 -1.23 27.02
C ASN A 106 18.84 -0.21 26.08
N ASP A 107 18.47 1.06 26.19
CA ASP A 107 18.96 2.13 25.34
C ASP A 107 20.20 2.80 25.94
N GLY A 108 21.37 2.44 25.41
CA GLY A 108 22.68 2.96 25.83
C GLY A 108 23.26 3.99 24.83
N PRO A 109 24.45 4.54 25.12
CA PRO A 109 25.07 5.56 24.26
C PRO A 109 25.49 5.00 22.89
N LEU A 110 25.27 5.79 21.83
CA LEU A 110 25.85 5.54 20.51
C LEU A 110 27.32 5.96 20.52
N VAL A 111 28.23 4.98 20.47
CA VAL A 111 29.67 5.21 20.43
C VAL A 111 30.22 4.86 19.05
N LEU A 112 30.75 5.86 18.33
CA LEU A 112 31.44 5.67 17.05
C LEU A 112 32.92 5.99 17.22
N ASN A 113 33.80 5.03 16.89
CA ASN A 113 35.25 5.16 17.00
C ASN A 113 35.74 5.58 18.40
N GLY A 114 35.08 5.10 19.45
CA GLY A 114 35.40 5.45 20.85
C GLY A 114 34.90 6.83 21.30
N VAL A 115 34.12 7.53 20.47
CA VAL A 115 33.50 8.81 20.81
C VAL A 115 31.99 8.61 20.96
N THR A 116 31.43 9.02 22.09
CA THR A 116 29.96 9.09 22.27
C THR A 116 29.40 10.19 21.39
N ILE A 117 28.56 9.82 20.43
CA ILE A 117 27.89 10.72 19.48
C ILE A 117 26.48 11.07 19.96
N SER A 118 25.85 10.17 20.71
CA SER A 118 24.56 10.37 21.37
C SER A 118 24.54 9.59 22.67
N ASP A 119 23.87 10.12 23.70
CA ASP A 119 23.68 9.42 24.98
C ASP A 119 22.68 8.26 24.87
N SER A 120 21.99 8.16 23.74
CA SER A 120 20.97 7.14 23.45
C SER A 120 21.08 6.68 22.00
N LEU A 121 21.03 5.37 21.79
CA LEU A 121 21.13 4.69 20.50
C LEU A 121 19.78 4.70 19.79
N ALA A 122 18.70 4.41 20.51
CA ALA A 122 17.34 4.36 19.98
C ALA A 122 16.52 5.63 20.24
N ASN A 123 17.14 6.70 20.73
CA ASN A 123 16.49 7.97 21.14
C ASN A 123 15.29 7.75 22.07
N GLY A 124 15.38 6.79 22.98
CA GLY A 124 14.33 6.45 23.95
C GLY A 124 13.14 5.67 23.39
N ARG A 125 13.16 5.26 22.11
CA ARG A 125 12.06 4.50 21.49
C ARG A 125 11.76 3.22 22.27
N ASP A 126 10.53 3.08 22.73
CA ASP A 126 9.97 1.92 23.44
C ASP A 126 8.76 1.39 22.66
N GLN A 127 8.56 0.09 22.69
CA GLN A 127 7.34 -0.58 22.21
C GLN A 127 6.87 -1.64 23.20
N ILE A 128 7.71 -2.04 24.14
CA ILE A 128 7.40 -3.12 25.09
C ILE A 128 6.22 -2.70 25.99
N LYS A 129 6.15 -1.43 26.37
CA LYS A 129 5.12 -0.91 27.29
C LYS A 129 3.92 -0.28 26.59
N HIS A 130 3.98 -0.12 25.27
CA HIS A 130 3.06 0.73 24.54
C HIS A 130 2.61 0.07 23.25
N LYS A 131 1.35 0.31 22.88
CA LYS A 131 0.84 -0.13 21.59
C LYS A 131 1.57 0.59 20.45
N SER A 132 1.63 -0.04 19.28
CA SER A 132 2.23 0.56 18.09
C SER A 132 1.50 1.85 17.69
N MET A 133 2.15 2.69 16.87
CA MET A 133 1.48 3.87 16.31
C MET A 133 0.21 3.49 15.53
N SER A 134 0.26 2.41 14.73
CA SER A 134 -0.89 1.95 13.95
C SER A 134 -2.07 1.63 14.86
N ASN A 135 -1.81 0.93 15.98
CA ASN A 135 -2.85 0.58 16.91
C ASN A 135 -3.52 1.81 17.52
N VAL A 136 -2.73 2.74 18.10
CA VAL A 136 -3.30 3.88 18.82
C VAL A 136 -4.02 4.87 17.92
N MET A 137 -3.60 5.00 16.66
CA MET A 137 -4.32 5.82 15.68
C MET A 137 -5.56 5.09 15.16
N HIS A 138 -5.41 3.91 14.59
CA HIS A 138 -6.50 3.30 13.84
C HIS A 138 -7.57 2.68 14.76
N SER A 139 -7.18 1.96 15.82
CA SER A 139 -8.15 1.26 16.67
C SER A 139 -9.03 2.24 17.46
N HIS A 140 -8.45 3.36 17.92
CA HIS A 140 -9.23 4.36 18.62
C HIS A 140 -10.17 5.07 17.65
N HIS A 141 -9.66 5.69 16.59
CA HIS A 141 -10.48 6.47 15.66
C HIS A 141 -11.52 5.62 14.93
N GLY A 142 -11.25 4.34 14.66
CA GLY A 142 -12.23 3.41 14.09
C GLY A 142 -13.47 3.16 14.97
N THR A 143 -13.39 3.44 16.27
CA THR A 143 -14.49 3.22 17.24
C THR A 143 -15.16 4.52 17.71
N VAL A 144 -14.59 5.68 17.38
CA VAL A 144 -15.13 6.98 17.82
C VAL A 144 -16.44 7.26 17.10
N LYS A 145 -17.42 7.75 17.87
CA LYS A 145 -18.75 8.12 17.39
C LYS A 145 -19.04 9.58 17.68
N ASP A 146 -19.77 10.21 16.76
CA ASP A 146 -20.27 11.56 16.89
C ASP A 146 -21.38 11.66 17.96
N ALA A 147 -21.94 12.87 18.15
CA ALA A 147 -23.06 13.08 19.07
C ALA A 147 -24.36 12.31 18.71
N ASN A 148 -24.52 11.90 17.45
CA ASN A 148 -25.68 11.13 16.97
C ASN A 148 -25.51 9.62 17.15
N GLY A 149 -24.29 9.17 17.47
CA GLY A 149 -23.94 7.76 17.65
C GLY A 149 -23.43 7.08 16.37
N ASP A 150 -23.22 7.85 15.31
CA ASP A 150 -22.65 7.40 14.04
C ASP A 150 -21.13 7.38 14.12
N LYS A 151 -20.48 6.50 13.36
CA LYS A 151 -19.00 6.47 13.29
C LYS A 151 -18.51 7.81 12.74
N LEU A 152 -17.60 8.46 13.46
CA LEU A 152 -17.00 9.71 13.00
C LEU A 152 -16.16 9.50 11.72
N PHE A 153 -15.56 8.31 11.61
CA PHE A 153 -14.85 7.84 10.43
C PHE A 153 -15.62 6.64 9.85
N PRO A 154 -16.49 6.84 8.85
CA PRO A 154 -17.35 5.78 8.32
C PRO A 154 -16.55 4.69 7.58
N ASP A 155 -17.06 3.46 7.57
CA ASP A 155 -16.52 2.43 6.69
C ASP A 155 -16.90 2.75 5.24
N MET A 156 -16.00 2.48 4.30
CA MET A 156 -16.28 2.71 2.88
C MET A 156 -17.33 1.70 2.40
N PRO A 157 -18.37 2.12 1.66
CA PRO A 157 -19.35 1.19 1.14
C PRO A 157 -18.70 0.22 0.12
N PRO A 158 -19.20 -1.02 0.00
CA PRO A 158 -18.74 -1.95 -1.02
C PRO A 158 -18.89 -1.35 -2.43
N ALA A 159 -18.01 -1.77 -3.35
CA ALA A 159 -18.13 -1.38 -4.75
C ALA A 159 -19.40 -1.97 -5.37
N ILE A 160 -20.27 -1.10 -5.88
CA ILE A 160 -21.44 -1.47 -6.69
C ILE A 160 -20.98 -1.42 -8.14
N LYS A 161 -20.97 -2.59 -8.80
CA LYS A 161 -20.54 -2.73 -10.19
C LYS A 161 -21.74 -2.89 -11.11
N ASN A 162 -21.71 -2.25 -12.27
CA ASN A 162 -22.72 -2.45 -13.31
C ASN A 162 -22.49 -3.75 -14.09
N ASP A 163 -23.32 -4.00 -15.11
CA ASP A 163 -23.23 -5.19 -15.97
C ASP A 163 -21.88 -5.33 -16.70
N LEU A 164 -21.15 -4.22 -16.86
CA LEU A 164 -19.80 -4.19 -17.45
C LEU A 164 -18.70 -4.33 -16.39
N GLY A 165 -19.04 -4.45 -15.11
CA GLY A 165 -18.07 -4.55 -14.03
C GLY A 165 -17.46 -3.22 -13.57
N ILE A 166 -17.95 -2.09 -14.08
CA ILE A 166 -17.48 -0.74 -13.73
C ILE A 166 -18.15 -0.29 -12.44
N VAL A 167 -17.37 0.31 -11.53
CA VAL A 167 -17.86 0.84 -10.24
C VAL A 167 -18.74 2.07 -10.44
N GLU A 168 -20.01 2.00 -10.06
CA GLU A 168 -20.99 3.10 -10.21
C GLU A 168 -21.03 4.03 -9.00
N ASN A 169 -20.80 3.50 -7.79
CA ASN A 169 -20.80 4.30 -6.55
C ASN A 169 -19.41 4.86 -6.21
N PHE A 170 -18.58 5.15 -7.21
CA PHE A 170 -17.21 5.63 -6.98
C PHE A 170 -17.18 6.94 -6.17
N GLN A 171 -18.08 7.90 -6.46
CA GLN A 171 -18.12 9.17 -5.74
C GLN A 171 -18.46 8.98 -4.26
N GLU A 172 -19.48 8.18 -3.94
CA GLU A 172 -19.84 7.89 -2.54
C GLU A 172 -18.67 7.26 -1.77
N ARG A 173 -17.96 6.33 -2.41
CA ARG A 173 -16.79 5.68 -1.81
C ARG A 173 -15.61 6.65 -1.66
N ARG A 174 -15.44 7.60 -2.59
CA ARG A 174 -14.45 8.69 -2.51
C ARG A 174 -14.80 9.66 -1.38
N ASP A 175 -16.06 10.01 -1.19
CA ASP A 175 -16.49 10.87 -0.08
C ASP A 175 -16.18 10.19 1.27
N ALA A 176 -16.41 8.88 1.38
CA ALA A 176 -16.00 8.10 2.55
C ALA A 176 -14.47 8.10 2.75
N LEU A 177 -13.68 7.95 1.68
CA LEU A 177 -12.22 8.03 1.75
C LEU A 177 -11.74 9.42 2.24
N GLU A 178 -12.34 10.49 1.72
CA GLU A 178 -12.04 11.87 2.13
C GLU A 178 -12.39 12.10 3.60
N ALA A 179 -13.50 11.56 4.09
CA ALA A 179 -13.90 11.63 5.48
C ALA A 179 -13.09 10.70 6.42
N THR A 180 -12.27 9.80 5.88
CA THR A 180 -11.57 8.75 6.66
C THR A 180 -10.06 8.83 6.53
N CYS A 181 -9.46 7.98 5.69
CA CYS A 181 -8.01 7.81 5.61
C CYS A 181 -7.30 9.12 5.23
N TYR A 182 -7.90 9.93 4.35
CA TYR A 182 -7.33 11.21 3.91
C TYR A 182 -7.38 12.34 4.95
N GLN A 183 -7.99 12.10 6.12
CA GLN A 183 -7.85 13.04 7.25
C GLN A 183 -6.46 12.94 7.91
N CYS A 184 -5.75 11.83 7.76
CA CYS A 184 -4.44 11.60 8.40
C CYS A 184 -3.33 11.22 7.41
N HIS A 185 -3.68 10.54 6.32
CA HIS A 185 -2.76 10.17 5.25
C HIS A 185 -2.75 11.23 4.15
N PRO A 186 -1.67 11.32 3.35
CA PRO A 186 -1.62 12.25 2.22
C PRO A 186 -2.78 11.95 1.26
N GLY A 187 -3.50 12.96 0.81
CA GLY A 187 -4.69 12.72 -0.01
C GLY A 187 -5.59 13.93 -0.18
N ARG A 188 -5.72 14.74 0.88
CA ARG A 188 -6.55 15.94 0.85
C ARG A 188 -6.04 17.01 -0.12
N ARG A 189 -4.73 17.03 -0.39
CA ARG A 189 -4.11 17.88 -1.43
C ARG A 189 -3.47 17.05 -2.52
N THR A 190 -2.74 16.00 -2.16
CA THR A 190 -1.92 15.23 -3.11
C THR A 190 -2.64 14.07 -3.81
N ASP A 191 -3.84 13.69 -3.34
CA ASP A 191 -4.57 12.49 -3.78
C ASP A 191 -3.64 11.28 -3.96
N CYS A 192 -3.10 10.79 -2.83
CA CYS A 192 -2.00 9.83 -2.83
C CYS A 192 -2.31 8.59 -3.67
N LEU A 193 -3.55 8.07 -3.59
CA LEU A 193 -4.01 6.98 -4.44
C LEU A 193 -4.51 7.50 -5.79
N ARG A 194 -3.64 7.37 -6.78
CA ARG A 194 -3.86 7.74 -8.18
C ARG A 194 -3.28 6.68 -9.11
N GLY A 195 -3.58 6.77 -10.40
CA GLY A 195 -3.08 5.79 -11.35
C GLY A 195 -4.00 4.59 -11.57
N ALA A 196 -3.45 3.47 -12.07
CA ALA A 196 -4.22 2.39 -12.67
C ALA A 196 -5.30 1.80 -11.76
N MET A 197 -4.99 1.56 -10.48
CA MET A 197 -5.95 1.01 -9.52
C MET A 197 -7.07 1.99 -9.17
N SER A 198 -6.73 3.27 -8.97
CA SER A 198 -7.70 4.35 -8.74
C SER A 198 -8.61 4.54 -9.96
N ASN A 199 -8.05 4.49 -11.17
CA ASN A 199 -8.81 4.56 -12.43
C ASN A 199 -9.80 3.39 -12.57
N GLY A 200 -9.45 2.20 -12.05
CA GLY A 200 -10.31 1.02 -12.00
C GLY A 200 -11.36 1.08 -10.88
N GLY A 201 -11.38 2.15 -10.08
CA GLY A 201 -12.35 2.36 -9.02
C GLY A 201 -11.94 1.79 -7.66
N MET A 202 -10.72 1.27 -7.49
CA MET A 202 -10.23 0.79 -6.19
C MET A 202 -9.82 1.97 -5.29
N LEU A 203 -10.07 1.83 -3.99
CA LEU A 203 -9.75 2.81 -2.95
C LEU A 203 -9.08 2.12 -1.75
N CYS A 204 -8.58 2.92 -0.79
CA CYS A 204 -7.69 2.45 0.28
C CYS A 204 -8.25 1.24 1.06
N GLN A 205 -9.55 1.20 1.34
CA GLN A 205 -10.15 0.11 2.11
C GLN A 205 -10.28 -1.20 1.30
N ASP A 206 -10.20 -1.18 -0.04
CA ASP A 206 -10.12 -2.42 -0.85
C ASP A 206 -8.75 -3.10 -0.72
N CYS A 207 -7.71 -2.34 -0.35
CA CYS A 207 -6.36 -2.84 -0.20
C CYS A 207 -5.97 -3.09 1.26
N HIS A 208 -6.28 -2.15 2.16
CA HIS A 208 -5.82 -2.17 3.54
C HIS A 208 -6.85 -2.65 4.55
N GLY A 209 -8.14 -2.69 4.18
CA GLY A 209 -9.27 -2.85 5.12
C GLY A 209 -9.65 -1.53 5.80
N ASN A 210 -10.65 -1.60 6.70
CA ASN A 210 -11.12 -0.43 7.46
C ASN A 210 -10.22 -0.10 8.67
N MET A 211 -10.49 1.02 9.35
CA MET A 211 -9.70 1.51 10.49
C MET A 211 -9.61 0.50 11.64
N GLU A 212 -10.71 -0.20 11.97
CA GLU A 212 -10.72 -1.19 13.04
C GLU A 212 -9.85 -2.41 12.68
N GLN A 213 -9.88 -2.84 11.42
CA GLN A 213 -9.04 -3.93 10.91
C GLN A 213 -7.56 -3.58 10.91
N VAL A 214 -7.20 -2.38 10.44
CA VAL A 214 -5.81 -1.88 10.44
C VAL A 214 -5.29 -1.68 11.87
N GLY A 215 -6.16 -1.23 12.79
CA GLY A 215 -5.83 -0.99 14.19
C GLY A 215 -5.77 -2.24 15.07
N ASN A 216 -6.33 -3.37 14.62
CA ASN A 216 -6.32 -4.64 15.35
C ASN A 216 -5.01 -5.41 15.12
N ASP A 217 -3.92 -4.82 15.62
CA ASP A 217 -2.57 -5.31 15.40
C ASP A 217 -2.00 -6.13 16.59
N PHE A 218 -0.79 -6.65 16.41
CA PHE A 218 -0.09 -7.52 17.37
C PHE A 218 0.14 -6.88 18.76
N THR A 219 -0.04 -5.57 18.87
CA THR A 219 0.13 -4.82 20.13
C THR A 219 -1.18 -4.53 20.85
N ARG A 220 -2.33 -5.04 20.37
CA ARG A 220 -3.67 -4.72 20.91
C ARG A 220 -3.85 -4.94 22.41
N ASN A 221 -3.11 -5.89 22.99
CA ASN A 221 -3.15 -6.22 24.42
C ASN A 221 -2.02 -5.58 25.23
N VAL A 222 -1.14 -4.81 24.59
CA VAL A 222 -0.04 -4.11 25.26
C VAL A 222 -0.59 -2.94 26.07
N ALA A 223 -0.17 -2.83 27.33
CA ALA A 223 -0.47 -1.70 28.19
C ALA A 223 0.67 -1.43 29.19
N PRO A 224 0.85 -0.17 29.63
CA PRO A 224 1.92 0.20 30.56
C PRO A 224 1.68 -0.29 32.01
N THR A 225 0.45 -0.74 32.35
CA THR A 225 0.02 -1.24 33.67
C THR A 225 -1.12 -2.24 33.49
N PRO A 226 -1.34 -3.29 34.34
CA PRO A 226 -0.46 -4.03 35.27
C PRO A 226 0.53 -5.00 34.54
N PRO A 227 1.53 -5.60 35.23
CA PRO A 227 2.67 -6.30 34.62
C PRO A 227 2.36 -7.43 33.63
N SER A 228 1.15 -7.99 33.61
CA SER A 228 0.74 -9.01 32.65
C SER A 228 0.49 -8.46 31.23
N ALA A 229 0.36 -7.14 31.07
CA ALA A 229 0.09 -6.49 29.78
C ALA A 229 1.33 -5.83 29.16
N VAL A 230 2.42 -5.66 29.91
CA VAL A 230 3.70 -5.19 29.35
C VAL A 230 4.30 -6.33 28.51
N GLY A 231 4.69 -6.02 27.28
CA GLY A 231 5.22 -7.01 26.34
C GLY A 231 4.20 -8.06 25.91
N ALA A 232 2.90 -7.83 26.12
CA ALA A 232 1.81 -8.73 25.71
C ALA A 232 1.56 -8.67 24.19
N PHE A 233 2.63 -8.87 23.42
CA PHE A 233 2.59 -9.00 21.98
C PHE A 233 1.99 -10.35 21.57
N GLU A 234 1.12 -10.32 20.58
CA GLU A 234 0.55 -11.52 19.98
C GLU A 234 1.27 -11.82 18.66
N LEU A 235 2.48 -12.39 18.76
CA LEU A 235 3.32 -12.73 17.61
C LEU A 235 3.57 -14.25 17.59
N GLY A 236 3.22 -14.89 16.48
CA GLY A 236 3.48 -16.30 16.16
C GLY A 236 4.53 -16.50 15.05
N GLY A 237 5.07 -15.44 14.44
CA GLY A 237 6.13 -15.48 13.43
C GLY A 237 5.63 -15.71 11.99
N ASP A 238 4.48 -16.36 11.83
CA ASP A 238 3.79 -16.51 10.55
C ASP A 238 2.86 -15.30 10.30
N PHE A 239 3.38 -14.27 9.63
CA PHE A 239 2.68 -13.01 9.38
C PHE A 239 1.52 -13.12 8.41
N TYR A 240 1.55 -14.15 7.57
CA TYR A 240 0.58 -14.37 6.52
C TYR A 240 -0.04 -15.75 6.69
N LYS A 241 -1.13 -16.03 6.00
CA LYS A 241 -1.56 -17.41 5.87
C LYS A 241 -0.51 -18.14 5.02
N THR A 242 -0.18 -19.38 5.37
CA THR A 242 0.49 -20.28 4.42
C THR A 242 -0.27 -20.25 3.08
N PRO A 243 0.43 -20.36 1.94
CA PRO A 243 -0.13 -20.13 0.61
C PRO A 243 -1.23 -21.12 0.16
N GLU A 244 -1.77 -21.96 1.05
CA GLU A 244 -2.80 -22.95 0.75
C GLU A 244 -4.10 -22.68 1.52
N LEU A 245 -5.15 -22.41 0.75
CA LEU A 245 -6.53 -22.30 1.18
C LEU A 245 -7.04 -23.62 1.76
N VAL A 246 -7.15 -23.76 3.08
CA VAL A 246 -8.02 -24.79 3.68
C VAL A 246 -8.86 -24.26 4.83
N ALA A 247 -10.04 -24.88 4.99
CA ALA A 247 -11.06 -24.63 6.02
C ALA A 247 -10.61 -24.91 7.48
N GLU A 248 -9.32 -25.15 7.69
CA GLU A 248 -8.70 -25.41 8.98
C GLU A 248 -8.14 -24.14 9.65
N ASP A 249 -8.44 -22.96 9.08
CA ASP A 249 -8.14 -21.62 9.62
C ASP A 249 -8.75 -21.32 11.01
N VAL A 250 -9.48 -22.27 11.59
CA VAL A 250 -9.87 -22.22 12.99
C VAL A 250 -8.63 -22.54 13.85
N GLY A 251 -7.70 -21.59 14.00
CA GLY A 251 -6.53 -21.79 14.86
C GLY A 251 -5.40 -20.75 14.84
N ASN A 252 -5.12 -20.03 13.74
CA ASN A 252 -4.08 -18.98 13.76
C ASN A 252 -4.67 -17.61 14.16
N SER A 253 -4.45 -17.26 15.42
CA SER A 253 -4.93 -16.03 16.06
C SER A 253 -4.05 -14.79 15.83
N GLN A 254 -2.96 -14.89 15.04
CA GLN A 254 -2.01 -13.79 14.96
C GLN A 254 -2.66 -12.54 14.33
N PRO A 255 -2.61 -11.39 15.01
CA PRO A 255 -3.15 -10.14 14.50
C PRO A 255 -2.24 -9.57 13.41
N ARG A 256 -2.67 -8.46 12.79
CA ARG A 256 -1.82 -7.78 11.80
C ARG A 256 -0.53 -7.25 12.44
N VAL A 257 0.52 -7.19 11.64
CA VAL A 257 1.78 -6.53 11.97
C VAL A 257 1.95 -5.38 10.97
N PRO A 258 1.91 -4.10 11.41
CA PRO A 258 2.11 -2.94 10.53
C PRO A 258 3.44 -3.06 9.78
N TRP A 259 3.49 -2.58 8.54
CA TRP A 259 4.64 -2.73 7.62
C TRP A 259 4.95 -4.16 7.17
N ALA A 260 4.63 -5.18 7.96
CA ALA A 260 4.78 -6.56 7.54
C ALA A 260 3.56 -7.04 6.74
N ASN A 261 2.35 -6.57 7.08
CA ASN A 261 1.08 -6.88 6.40
C ASN A 261 0.56 -5.72 5.53
N GLU A 262 1.43 -5.13 4.72
CA GLU A 262 1.02 -4.19 3.66
C GLU A 262 0.55 -4.96 2.42
N PRO A 263 -0.49 -4.49 1.73
CA PRO A 263 -0.91 -5.09 0.47
C PRO A 263 0.21 -4.99 -0.57
N GLY A 264 0.47 -6.11 -1.25
CA GLY A 264 1.42 -6.18 -2.36
C GLY A 264 0.73 -6.36 -3.71
N CYS A 265 1.50 -6.27 -4.79
CA CYS A 265 1.11 -6.64 -6.15
C CYS A 265 0.49 -8.04 -6.15
N GLY A 266 1.13 -9.00 -5.48
CA GLY A 266 0.64 -10.38 -5.41
C GLY A 266 -0.73 -10.53 -4.74
N SER A 267 -1.15 -9.56 -3.93
CA SER A 267 -2.44 -9.61 -3.24
C SER A 267 -3.64 -9.46 -4.19
N CYS A 268 -3.46 -8.81 -5.34
CA CYS A 268 -4.48 -8.71 -6.39
C CYS A 268 -4.06 -9.38 -7.71
N HIS A 269 -2.76 -9.32 -8.05
CA HIS A 269 -2.18 -9.98 -9.21
C HIS A 269 -1.71 -11.38 -8.82
N THR A 270 -2.69 -12.22 -8.48
CA THR A 270 -2.49 -13.52 -7.81
C THR A 270 -1.94 -14.64 -8.71
N GLY A 271 -1.51 -14.29 -9.92
CA GLY A 271 -1.01 -15.22 -10.92
C GLY A 271 -1.35 -14.76 -12.33
N ASP A 272 -1.52 -15.71 -13.23
CA ASP A 272 -1.67 -15.48 -14.66
C ASP A 272 -2.95 -16.12 -15.22
N ALA A 273 -3.12 -16.14 -16.54
CA ALA A 273 -4.34 -16.66 -17.16
C ALA A 273 -4.55 -18.17 -16.95
N MET A 274 -3.49 -18.91 -16.62
CA MET A 274 -3.54 -20.37 -16.40
C MET A 274 -3.72 -20.72 -14.93
N ASP A 275 -3.14 -19.92 -14.03
CA ASP A 275 -3.18 -20.17 -12.58
C ASP A 275 -3.27 -18.84 -11.81
N SER A 276 -4.45 -18.57 -11.24
CA SER A 276 -4.72 -17.41 -10.38
C SER A 276 -5.81 -17.73 -9.34
N LEU A 277 -5.99 -16.84 -8.35
CA LEU A 277 -7.03 -16.98 -7.32
C LEU A 277 -8.39 -16.39 -7.72
N SER A 278 -8.54 -15.98 -8.99
CA SER A 278 -9.81 -15.47 -9.51
C SER A 278 -10.92 -16.52 -9.38
N GLY A 279 -12.09 -16.10 -8.89
CA GLY A 279 -13.26 -16.97 -8.70
C GLY A 279 -13.15 -17.97 -7.53
N THR A 280 -12.05 -17.99 -6.79
CA THR A 280 -11.97 -18.77 -5.55
C THR A 280 -12.89 -18.18 -4.48
N VAL A 281 -13.32 -19.00 -3.50
CA VAL A 281 -14.19 -18.54 -2.40
C VAL A 281 -13.61 -17.26 -1.79
N GLY A 282 -14.43 -16.29 -1.39
CA GLY A 282 -13.97 -15.10 -0.63
C GLY A 282 -13.14 -14.07 -1.40
N THR A 283 -12.69 -14.34 -2.63
CA THR A 283 -12.02 -13.32 -3.46
C THR A 283 -13.04 -12.44 -4.19
N VAL A 284 -12.65 -11.20 -4.45
CA VAL A 284 -13.46 -10.25 -5.25
C VAL A 284 -12.77 -10.10 -6.59
N VAL A 285 -13.37 -10.61 -7.66
CA VAL A 285 -12.77 -10.57 -9.00
C VAL A 285 -12.83 -9.16 -9.58
N ASN A 286 -11.75 -8.74 -10.26
CA ASN A 286 -11.78 -7.58 -11.11
C ASN A 286 -12.35 -7.97 -12.49
N ASN A 287 -13.48 -7.38 -12.86
CA ASN A 287 -14.22 -7.78 -14.06
C ASN A 287 -13.64 -7.12 -15.31
N VAL A 288 -13.22 -5.87 -15.18
CA VAL A 288 -12.63 -5.09 -16.27
C VAL A 288 -11.43 -4.28 -15.81
N ASP A 289 -10.52 -3.97 -16.73
CA ASP A 289 -9.46 -3.02 -16.47
C ASP A 289 -9.94 -1.56 -16.53
N ALA A 290 -9.00 -0.63 -16.31
CA ALA A 290 -9.29 0.81 -16.34
C ALA A 290 -9.76 1.32 -17.72
N ASP A 291 -9.56 0.53 -18.78
CA ASP A 291 -9.96 0.82 -20.16
C ASP A 291 -11.19 -0.01 -20.58
N ALA A 292 -11.87 -0.65 -19.62
CA ALA A 292 -13.06 -1.49 -19.79
C ALA A 292 -12.85 -2.81 -20.57
N ASN A 293 -11.60 -3.27 -20.72
CA ASN A 293 -11.33 -4.61 -21.27
C ASN A 293 -11.66 -5.68 -20.23
N VAL A 294 -12.18 -6.82 -20.69
CA VAL A 294 -12.45 -7.98 -19.82
C VAL A 294 -11.14 -8.42 -19.14
N ASP A 295 -11.18 -8.53 -17.82
CA ASP A 295 -10.04 -8.93 -16.99
C ASP A 295 -10.22 -10.36 -16.49
N GLY A 296 -11.06 -10.55 -15.46
CA GLY A 296 -11.38 -11.88 -14.95
C GLY A 296 -10.22 -12.65 -14.31
N ILE A 297 -9.00 -12.08 -14.28
CA ILE A 297 -7.78 -12.72 -13.76
C ILE A 297 -7.34 -12.05 -12.46
N ARG A 298 -7.31 -10.71 -12.43
CA ARG A 298 -6.89 -9.95 -11.24
C ARG A 298 -8.03 -9.84 -10.23
N LEU A 299 -7.68 -9.60 -8.97
CA LEU A 299 -8.65 -9.30 -7.92
C LEU A 299 -8.86 -7.79 -7.77
N PHE A 300 -10.05 -7.42 -7.33
CA PHE A 300 -10.45 -6.06 -6.98
C PHE A 300 -10.14 -5.72 -5.51
N GLN A 301 -9.96 -6.73 -4.67
CA GLN A 301 -9.69 -6.59 -3.23
C GLN A 301 -8.44 -7.39 -2.86
N ALA A 302 -7.54 -6.79 -2.08
CA ALA A 302 -6.24 -7.37 -1.74
C ALA A 302 -6.30 -8.44 -0.64
N PHE A 303 -7.43 -8.57 0.03
CA PHE A 303 -7.71 -9.55 1.08
C PHE A 303 -9.02 -10.26 0.78
N ARG A 304 -9.28 -11.36 1.47
CA ARG A 304 -10.51 -12.12 1.28
C ARG A 304 -11.66 -11.46 2.05
N SER A 305 -12.84 -11.41 1.44
CA SER A 305 -14.03 -10.80 2.05
C SER A 305 -14.53 -11.51 3.32
N ASP A 306 -14.11 -12.77 3.51
CA ASP A 306 -14.38 -13.57 4.71
C ASP A 306 -13.30 -13.40 5.79
N ASP A 307 -12.21 -12.67 5.53
CA ASP A 307 -11.17 -12.40 6.51
C ASP A 307 -11.48 -11.15 7.33
N ALA A 308 -11.89 -11.36 8.58
CA ALA A 308 -12.17 -10.30 9.53
C ALA A 308 -10.96 -9.37 9.79
N LYS A 309 -9.72 -9.82 9.56
CA LYS A 309 -8.51 -9.01 9.76
C LYS A 309 -8.14 -8.15 8.55
N ALA A 310 -8.69 -8.45 7.36
CA ALA A 310 -8.19 -7.92 6.10
C ALA A 310 -6.67 -8.15 5.90
N THR A 311 -6.19 -9.37 6.18
CA THR A 311 -4.80 -9.74 5.91
C THR A 311 -4.59 -9.85 4.39
N PRO A 312 -3.58 -9.16 3.81
CA PRO A 312 -3.34 -9.25 2.38
C PRO A 312 -3.04 -10.68 1.91
N ILE A 313 -3.55 -11.00 0.72
CA ILE A 313 -3.34 -12.28 0.06
C ILE A 313 -1.86 -12.41 -0.35
N VAL A 314 -1.31 -13.60 -0.14
CA VAL A 314 0.02 -13.99 -0.62
C VAL A 314 -0.18 -15.17 -1.58
N PRO A 315 -0.03 -14.98 -2.90
CA PRO A 315 -0.37 -16.01 -3.89
C PRO A 315 0.72 -17.08 -3.96
N THR A 316 0.38 -18.28 -4.42
CA THR A 316 1.34 -19.34 -4.81
C THR A 316 2.04 -18.98 -6.11
N ASN A 317 1.29 -18.55 -7.13
CA ASN A 317 1.84 -18.05 -8.37
C ASN A 317 2.43 -16.66 -8.16
N LYS A 318 3.76 -16.58 -8.16
CA LYS A 318 4.52 -15.35 -7.87
C LYS A 318 4.83 -14.50 -9.10
N ARG A 319 4.29 -14.80 -10.29
CA ARG A 319 4.67 -14.12 -11.55
C ARG A 319 4.66 -12.59 -11.44
N PHE A 320 3.67 -12.04 -10.75
CA PHE A 320 3.49 -10.60 -10.56
C PHE A 320 3.62 -10.17 -9.10
N ALA A 321 4.10 -11.05 -8.22
CA ALA A 321 4.29 -10.75 -6.82
C ALA A 321 5.67 -10.12 -6.56
N GLU A 322 5.78 -9.40 -5.45
CA GLU A 322 7.04 -8.94 -4.89
C GLU A 322 8.00 -10.10 -4.60
N ASN A 323 9.29 -9.78 -4.44
CA ASN A 323 10.25 -10.75 -3.95
C ASN A 323 9.82 -11.27 -2.57
N ALA A 324 10.20 -12.50 -2.25
CA ALA A 324 10.05 -13.06 -0.92
C ALA A 324 11.34 -12.87 -0.11
N ILE A 325 11.21 -12.81 1.21
CA ILE A 325 12.37 -12.83 2.11
C ILE A 325 13.07 -14.18 1.96
N GLU A 326 14.33 -14.15 1.53
CA GLU A 326 15.20 -15.33 1.39
C GLU A 326 16.06 -15.57 2.64
N ALA A 327 16.63 -16.78 2.77
CA ALA A 327 17.47 -17.16 3.92
C ALA A 327 18.77 -16.35 4.06
N ASN A 328 19.23 -15.71 2.98
CA ASN A 328 20.41 -14.83 2.96
C ASN A 328 20.05 -13.35 3.22
N ASN A 329 18.76 -13.02 3.39
CA ASN A 329 18.33 -11.65 3.63
C ASN A 329 18.84 -11.18 5.01
N PRO A 330 19.43 -9.98 5.13
CA PRO A 330 19.94 -9.48 6.41
C PRO A 330 18.85 -9.28 7.48
N ALA A 331 17.57 -9.27 7.08
CA ALA A 331 16.45 -9.19 8.01
C ALA A 331 16.22 -10.48 8.81
N VAL A 332 16.75 -11.64 8.37
CA VAL A 332 16.55 -12.94 9.01
C VAL A 332 17.78 -13.41 9.80
N SER A 333 17.53 -14.16 10.87
CA SER A 333 18.56 -14.64 11.80
C SER A 333 19.21 -15.97 11.41
N GLY A 334 18.70 -16.63 10.36
CA GLY A 334 19.18 -17.92 9.89
C GLY A 334 18.16 -18.64 8.99
N PRO A 335 18.48 -19.86 8.52
CA PRO A 335 17.64 -20.61 7.58
C PRO A 335 16.30 -21.09 8.16
N ASP A 336 16.16 -21.11 9.49
CA ASP A 336 14.93 -21.54 10.19
C ASP A 336 14.05 -20.34 10.62
N ASP A 337 14.37 -19.12 10.15
CA ASP A 337 13.61 -17.92 10.51
C ASP A 337 12.19 -17.98 9.89
N PRO A 338 11.12 -17.86 10.70
CA PRO A 338 9.74 -18.02 10.22
C PRO A 338 9.31 -16.92 9.24
N ARG A 339 10.12 -15.86 9.09
CA ARG A 339 9.85 -14.78 8.12
C ARG A 339 10.29 -15.13 6.69
N ILE A 340 11.10 -16.18 6.51
CA ILE A 340 11.49 -16.64 5.18
C ILE A 340 10.23 -17.01 4.39
N GLY A 341 10.12 -16.54 3.15
CA GLY A 341 8.96 -16.73 2.29
C GLY A 341 7.89 -15.63 2.40
N ASN A 342 7.94 -14.78 3.43
CA ASN A 342 7.06 -13.60 3.51
C ASN A 342 7.36 -12.62 2.38
N PRO A 343 6.34 -11.91 1.85
CA PRO A 343 6.54 -10.88 0.84
C PRO A 343 7.39 -9.72 1.37
N MET A 344 8.27 -9.21 0.52
CA MET A 344 8.97 -7.95 0.74
C MET A 344 8.08 -6.78 0.33
N LEU A 345 8.42 -5.57 0.80
CA LEU A 345 7.72 -4.35 0.37
C LEU A 345 8.03 -4.05 -1.10
N TYR A 346 7.02 -3.58 -1.84
CA TYR A 346 7.15 -3.15 -3.23
C TYR A 346 8.34 -2.20 -3.48
N ARG A 347 8.49 -1.18 -2.62
CA ARG A 347 9.56 -0.17 -2.75
C ARG A 347 10.99 -0.71 -2.64
N VAL A 348 11.18 -1.92 -2.10
CA VAL A 348 12.49 -2.59 -2.00
C VAL A 348 12.56 -3.83 -2.88
N SER A 349 11.52 -4.12 -3.64
CA SER A 349 11.45 -5.26 -4.54
C SER A 349 12.05 -4.90 -5.90
N THR A 350 12.71 -5.88 -6.51
CA THR A 350 13.37 -5.78 -7.80
C THR A 350 12.95 -6.92 -8.72
N GLY A 351 13.04 -6.65 -10.02
CA GLY A 351 12.71 -7.60 -11.08
C GLY A 351 13.87 -7.80 -12.04
N HIS A 352 13.57 -7.64 -13.33
CA HIS A 352 14.49 -7.82 -14.46
C HIS A 352 15.85 -7.15 -14.21
N GLU A 353 16.91 -7.96 -14.08
CA GLU A 353 18.29 -7.54 -13.81
C GLU A 353 18.47 -6.62 -12.58
N GLY A 354 17.66 -6.81 -11.54
CA GLY A 354 17.77 -6.05 -10.29
C GLY A 354 17.20 -4.63 -10.33
N ILE A 355 16.45 -4.29 -11.39
CA ILE A 355 15.74 -3.01 -11.50
C ILE A 355 14.56 -3.00 -10.52
N PHE A 356 14.43 -1.91 -9.75
CA PHE A 356 13.30 -1.73 -8.84
C PHE A 356 11.97 -1.72 -9.61
N CYS A 357 10.95 -2.35 -9.04
CA CYS A 357 9.62 -2.39 -9.65
C CYS A 357 9.07 -0.96 -9.94
N GLU A 358 9.41 0.00 -9.09
CA GLU A 358 9.04 1.42 -9.22
C GLU A 358 9.55 2.08 -10.51
N ALA A 359 10.67 1.60 -11.06
CA ALA A 359 11.23 2.15 -12.30
C ALA A 359 10.38 1.82 -13.53
N CYS A 360 9.66 0.69 -13.50
CA CYS A 360 8.79 0.26 -14.60
C CYS A 360 7.33 0.63 -14.37
N HIS A 361 6.84 0.50 -13.14
CA HIS A 361 5.41 0.63 -12.83
C HIS A 361 5.00 1.98 -12.22
N GLY A 362 5.94 2.80 -11.74
CA GLY A 362 5.66 4.04 -11.00
C GLY A 362 5.74 3.84 -9.48
N ALA A 363 5.57 4.91 -8.69
CA ALA A 363 5.69 4.84 -7.24
C ALA A 363 4.50 4.11 -6.56
N THR A 364 4.69 3.67 -5.32
CA THR A 364 3.56 3.23 -4.45
C THR A 364 2.39 4.22 -4.50
N HIS A 365 1.16 3.69 -4.61
CA HIS A 365 -0.09 4.45 -4.80
C HIS A 365 -0.17 5.34 -6.05
N GLY A 366 0.84 5.36 -6.91
CA GLY A 366 0.90 6.15 -8.15
C GLY A 366 1.27 5.30 -9.38
N ILE A 367 0.84 4.04 -9.39
CA ILE A 367 1.16 3.07 -10.47
C ILE A 367 0.53 3.51 -11.79
N TRP A 368 1.32 3.52 -12.86
CA TRP A 368 0.90 4.05 -14.15
C TRP A 368 -0.07 3.14 -14.91
N PRO A 369 -0.95 3.70 -15.76
CA PRO A 369 -1.09 5.13 -16.06
C PRO A 369 -2.04 5.86 -15.11
N ASN A 370 -1.89 7.19 -15.02
CA ASN A 370 -2.96 8.06 -14.53
C ASN A 370 -3.94 8.36 -15.69
N LYS A 371 -5.26 8.24 -15.46
CA LYS A 371 -6.28 8.47 -16.50
C LYS A 371 -6.33 9.91 -16.98
N ASN A 372 -5.92 10.87 -16.15
CA ASN A 372 -5.70 12.24 -16.62
C ASN A 372 -4.44 12.27 -17.50
N PRO A 373 -4.56 12.53 -18.82
CA PRO A 373 -3.41 12.51 -19.73
C PRO A 373 -2.35 13.55 -19.37
N ASP A 374 -2.75 14.66 -18.74
CA ASP A 374 -1.87 15.77 -18.36
C ASP A 374 -1.25 15.59 -16.95
N ALA A 375 -1.50 14.46 -16.28
CA ALA A 375 -0.95 14.21 -14.95
C ALA A 375 0.59 14.06 -14.99
N ASN A 376 1.25 14.65 -14.00
CA ASN A 376 2.71 14.54 -13.85
C ASN A 376 3.19 13.09 -13.74
N ASP A 377 2.36 12.18 -13.20
CA ASP A 377 2.69 10.75 -13.13
C ASP A 377 2.95 10.14 -14.51
N ASN A 378 2.30 10.64 -15.57
CA ASN A 378 2.46 10.11 -16.92
C ASN A 378 3.74 10.60 -17.63
N VAL A 379 4.37 11.68 -17.14
CA VAL A 379 5.50 12.35 -17.84
C VAL A 379 6.67 11.40 -18.04
N ALA A 380 7.04 10.64 -17.00
CA ALA A 380 8.17 9.72 -17.07
C ALA A 380 7.93 8.62 -18.13
N ALA A 381 6.78 7.95 -18.08
CA ALA A 381 6.42 6.93 -19.06
C ALA A 381 6.42 7.48 -20.50
N VAL A 382 5.79 8.63 -20.72
CA VAL A 382 5.73 9.26 -22.05
C VAL A 382 7.13 9.60 -22.58
N GLN A 383 8.02 10.12 -21.75
CA GLN A 383 9.39 10.43 -22.16
C GLN A 383 10.21 9.17 -22.48
N LEU A 384 9.98 8.07 -21.77
CA LEU A 384 10.76 6.83 -21.89
C LEU A 384 10.33 5.95 -23.06
N GLN A 385 9.02 5.84 -23.32
CA GLN A 385 8.48 4.91 -24.32
C GLN A 385 7.48 5.54 -25.31
N GLY A 386 7.22 6.85 -25.20
CA GLY A 386 6.33 7.57 -26.11
C GLY A 386 4.83 7.46 -25.79
N HIS A 387 4.45 6.69 -24.77
CA HIS A 387 3.06 6.56 -24.32
C HIS A 387 2.95 6.39 -22.80
N THR A 388 1.74 6.62 -22.26
CA THR A 388 1.45 6.38 -20.84
C THR A 388 1.35 4.90 -20.52
N GLY A 389 1.60 4.54 -19.27
CA GLY A 389 1.48 3.18 -18.74
C GLY A 389 2.79 2.66 -18.16
N THR A 390 2.75 1.44 -17.64
CA THR A 390 3.96 0.70 -17.26
C THR A 390 4.96 0.65 -18.42
N VAL A 391 6.26 0.78 -18.13
CA VAL A 391 7.31 0.66 -19.14
C VAL A 391 7.33 -0.77 -19.67
N SER A 392 6.93 -0.93 -20.93
CA SER A 392 6.88 -2.22 -21.63
C SER A 392 7.76 -2.23 -22.88
N GLU A 393 8.13 -1.07 -23.43
CA GLU A 393 8.96 -1.02 -24.64
C GLU A 393 10.42 -1.35 -24.30
N CYS A 394 10.89 -2.50 -24.77
CA CYS A 394 12.25 -2.97 -24.45
C CYS A 394 13.33 -1.99 -24.97
N SER A 395 13.02 -1.26 -26.04
CA SER A 395 13.88 -0.22 -26.62
C SER A 395 14.11 0.99 -25.71
N THR A 396 13.32 1.15 -24.65
CA THR A 396 13.58 2.16 -23.60
C THR A 396 14.94 1.94 -22.93
N CYS A 397 15.40 0.69 -22.83
CA CYS A 397 16.68 0.35 -22.20
C CYS A 397 17.65 -0.38 -23.13
N HIS A 398 17.15 -1.21 -24.05
CA HIS A 398 17.97 -2.03 -24.93
C HIS A 398 18.18 -1.36 -26.30
N THR A 399 19.43 -1.29 -26.74
CA THR A 399 19.82 -0.65 -28.00
C THR A 399 20.01 -1.62 -29.17
N GLY A 400 19.93 -2.92 -28.90
CA GLY A 400 20.14 -3.99 -29.90
C GLY A 400 18.93 -4.89 -30.04
N ASP A 401 18.98 -5.76 -31.06
CA ASP A 401 18.01 -6.84 -31.22
C ASP A 401 18.17 -7.85 -30.07
N LEU A 402 17.07 -8.09 -29.36
CA LEU A 402 16.99 -9.05 -28.25
C LEU A 402 16.82 -10.48 -28.76
N GLY A 403 16.49 -10.66 -30.04
CA GLY A 403 16.15 -11.94 -30.63
C GLY A 403 14.85 -12.52 -30.04
N ASN A 404 14.64 -13.82 -30.25
CA ASN A 404 13.45 -14.52 -29.78
C ASN A 404 13.71 -15.10 -28.39
N THR A 405 13.20 -14.44 -27.35
CA THR A 405 13.43 -14.81 -25.94
C THR A 405 12.17 -14.58 -25.10
N LEU A 406 12.15 -15.19 -23.91
CA LEU A 406 11.16 -14.99 -22.84
C LEU A 406 11.81 -14.48 -21.54
N GLU A 407 13.05 -13.98 -21.63
CA GLU A 407 13.85 -13.53 -20.48
C GLU A 407 13.52 -12.10 -20.01
N GLY A 408 12.46 -11.50 -20.55
CA GLY A 408 11.94 -10.22 -20.09
C GLY A 408 11.27 -10.30 -18.72
N PRO A 409 10.90 -9.14 -18.14
CA PRO A 409 10.14 -9.10 -16.88
C PRO A 409 8.89 -9.98 -16.97
N HIS A 410 8.55 -10.71 -15.91
CA HIS A 410 7.37 -11.59 -15.84
C HIS A 410 7.32 -12.72 -16.88
N GLY A 411 8.43 -13.01 -17.57
CA GLY A 411 8.48 -13.96 -18.68
C GLY A 411 8.08 -13.36 -20.03
N MET A 412 8.09 -12.04 -20.16
CA MET A 412 7.73 -11.35 -21.38
C MET A 412 8.77 -11.56 -22.50
N HIS A 413 8.27 -11.64 -23.73
CA HIS A 413 9.08 -11.52 -24.94
C HIS A 413 9.25 -10.06 -25.36
N PRO A 414 10.18 -9.75 -26.29
CA PRO A 414 10.25 -8.43 -26.91
C PRO A 414 8.91 -8.04 -27.55
N VAL A 415 8.43 -6.83 -27.22
CA VAL A 415 7.16 -6.29 -27.72
C VAL A 415 7.38 -5.36 -28.91
N GLY A 416 6.40 -5.28 -29.81
CA GLY A 416 6.45 -4.45 -31.01
C GLY A 416 6.84 -5.24 -32.26
N ASP A 417 7.04 -4.50 -33.36
CA ASP A 417 7.39 -5.07 -34.68
C ASP A 417 8.84 -5.57 -34.66
N THR A 418 9.00 -6.84 -34.30
CA THR A 418 10.30 -7.49 -34.07
C THR A 418 10.36 -8.82 -34.82
N SER A 419 11.52 -9.48 -34.80
CA SER A 419 11.65 -10.85 -35.29
C SER A 419 10.70 -11.82 -34.56
N PHE A 420 10.33 -11.52 -33.31
CA PHE A 420 9.39 -12.32 -32.53
C PHE A 420 7.99 -12.30 -33.15
N SER A 421 7.43 -11.13 -33.43
CA SER A 421 6.09 -11.03 -34.08
C SER A 421 6.11 -11.55 -35.52
N ASN A 422 7.26 -11.45 -36.20
CA ASN A 422 7.44 -11.86 -37.60
C ASN A 422 7.91 -13.32 -37.74
N GLY A 423 7.16 -14.26 -37.14
CA GLY A 423 7.40 -15.71 -37.26
C GLY A 423 8.55 -16.28 -36.42
N GLY A 424 9.32 -15.47 -35.72
CA GLY A 424 10.47 -15.94 -34.94
C GLY A 424 10.13 -16.78 -33.70
N HIS A 425 8.89 -16.71 -33.22
CA HIS A 425 8.47 -17.32 -31.95
C HIS A 425 7.98 -18.77 -32.08
N GLU A 426 7.83 -19.32 -33.29
CA GLU A 426 7.29 -20.67 -33.53
C GLU A 426 7.94 -21.73 -32.64
N SER A 427 9.27 -21.81 -32.69
CA SER A 427 10.00 -22.83 -31.93
C SER A 427 9.91 -22.68 -30.41
N LEU A 428 9.59 -21.47 -29.91
CA LEU A 428 9.34 -21.23 -28.49
C LEU A 428 7.94 -21.70 -28.13
N ALA A 429 6.94 -21.36 -28.94
CA ALA A 429 5.56 -21.78 -28.76
C ALA A 429 5.39 -23.30 -28.84
N GLU A 430 6.08 -23.98 -29.77
CA GLU A 430 6.03 -25.45 -29.88
C GLU A 430 6.64 -26.17 -28.67
N LYS A 431 7.71 -25.60 -28.10
CA LYS A 431 8.43 -26.22 -26.98
C LYS A 431 7.80 -25.92 -25.63
N ASN A 432 7.22 -24.74 -25.47
CA ASN A 432 6.67 -24.25 -24.21
C ASN A 432 5.41 -23.40 -24.45
N PRO A 433 4.31 -24.00 -24.90
CA PRO A 433 3.07 -23.27 -25.19
C PRO A 433 2.48 -22.63 -23.93
N ASP A 434 2.67 -23.22 -22.76
CA ASP A 434 2.12 -22.71 -21.51
C ASP A 434 2.74 -21.38 -21.08
N ALA A 435 3.98 -21.08 -21.50
CA ALA A 435 4.57 -19.76 -21.28
C ALA A 435 3.84 -18.66 -22.06
N CYS A 436 3.32 -18.98 -23.25
CA CYS A 436 2.49 -18.07 -24.04
C CYS A 436 1.09 -17.97 -23.43
N ARG A 437 0.48 -19.11 -23.10
CA ARG A 437 -0.88 -19.17 -22.53
C ARG A 437 -1.03 -18.40 -21.21
N ALA A 438 0.02 -18.33 -20.41
CA ALA A 438 0.05 -17.53 -19.19
C ALA A 438 -0.40 -16.07 -19.40
N CYS A 439 -0.06 -15.46 -20.54
CA CYS A 439 -0.45 -14.08 -20.85
C CYS A 439 -1.51 -14.00 -21.95
N HIS A 440 -1.43 -14.86 -22.95
CA HIS A 440 -2.29 -14.83 -24.14
C HIS A 440 -3.55 -15.70 -23.99
N GLY A 441 -3.81 -16.29 -22.82
CA GLY A 441 -5.02 -17.05 -22.55
C GLY A 441 -4.84 -18.54 -22.81
N VAL A 442 -5.74 -19.35 -22.22
CA VAL A 442 -5.61 -20.82 -22.20
C VAL A 442 -5.60 -21.39 -23.61
N ASN A 443 -6.34 -20.75 -24.52
CA ASN A 443 -6.44 -21.12 -25.93
C ASN A 443 -5.75 -20.08 -26.83
N GLY A 444 -5.05 -19.08 -26.30
CA GLY A 444 -4.47 -18.02 -27.12
C GLY A 444 -5.48 -16.96 -27.58
N GLU A 445 -6.63 -16.85 -26.92
CA GLU A 445 -7.70 -15.89 -27.17
C GLU A 445 -7.33 -14.42 -26.87
N GLY A 446 -6.16 -14.20 -26.26
CA GLY A 446 -5.72 -12.93 -25.74
C GLY A 446 -6.35 -12.61 -24.39
N THR A 447 -5.57 -12.01 -23.48
CA THR A 447 -6.10 -11.52 -22.20
C THR A 447 -5.64 -10.09 -21.93
N VAL A 448 -6.16 -9.49 -20.86
CA VAL A 448 -5.70 -8.19 -20.35
C VAL A 448 -4.20 -8.15 -20.05
N LEU A 449 -3.55 -9.30 -19.81
CA LEU A 449 -2.10 -9.40 -19.57
C LEU A 449 -1.27 -9.23 -20.86
N ALA A 450 -1.90 -9.45 -22.03
CA ALA A 450 -1.26 -9.40 -23.34
C ALA A 450 -1.83 -8.29 -24.23
N ARG A 451 -2.39 -7.24 -23.64
CA ARG A 451 -2.96 -6.11 -24.39
C ARG A 451 -1.89 -5.19 -24.98
N ALA A 452 -2.17 -4.63 -26.15
CA ALA A 452 -1.27 -3.64 -26.76
C ALA A 452 -1.23 -2.34 -25.93
N ALA A 453 -0.06 -1.96 -25.40
CA ALA A 453 0.10 -0.75 -24.59
C ALA A 453 -0.05 0.57 -25.39
N THR A 454 0.08 0.49 -26.71
CA THR A 454 -0.07 1.59 -27.68
C THR A 454 -0.60 0.99 -28.98
N ASP A 455 -1.05 1.84 -29.91
CA ASP A 455 -1.34 1.42 -31.28
C ASP A 455 -0.08 0.83 -31.92
N ARG A 456 -0.22 -0.32 -32.59
CA ARG A 456 0.88 -1.04 -33.21
C ARG A 456 0.52 -1.52 -34.59
N THR A 457 1.53 -1.57 -35.45
CA THR A 457 1.52 -2.33 -36.68
C THR A 457 2.60 -3.38 -36.57
N LEU A 458 2.22 -4.66 -36.68
CA LEU A 458 3.11 -5.81 -36.57
C LEU A 458 3.25 -6.48 -37.93
N SER A 459 4.44 -6.96 -38.25
CA SER A 459 4.70 -7.80 -39.42
C SER A 459 4.54 -9.28 -39.05
N ASN A 460 3.88 -10.04 -39.91
CA ASN A 460 3.74 -11.50 -39.84
C ASN A 460 3.99 -12.12 -41.21
N GLU A 461 5.20 -12.64 -41.45
CA GLU A 461 5.61 -13.33 -42.68
C GLU A 461 5.30 -12.58 -44.00
N GLY A 462 5.36 -11.24 -43.95
CA GLY A 462 5.07 -10.37 -45.09
C GLY A 462 3.65 -9.81 -45.13
N GLU A 463 2.78 -10.23 -44.21
CA GLU A 463 1.49 -9.60 -43.92
C GLU A 463 1.63 -8.58 -42.79
N SER A 464 0.68 -7.65 -42.71
CA SER A 464 0.69 -6.58 -41.71
C SER A 464 -0.63 -6.57 -40.93
N ILE A 465 -0.51 -6.53 -39.61
CA ILE A 465 -1.62 -6.53 -38.67
C ILE A 465 -1.56 -5.24 -37.87
N THR A 466 -2.70 -4.57 -37.71
CA THR A 466 -2.81 -3.37 -36.88
C THR A 466 -3.61 -3.69 -35.63
N LEU A 467 -3.06 -3.32 -34.48
CA LEU A 467 -3.67 -3.46 -33.17
C LEU A 467 -3.85 -2.06 -32.58
N VAL A 468 -5.02 -1.81 -32.00
CA VAL A 468 -5.24 -0.56 -31.27
C VAL A 468 -4.82 -0.72 -29.82
N ARG A 469 -4.46 0.40 -29.16
CA ARG A 469 -4.19 0.40 -27.72
C ARG A 469 -5.33 -0.25 -26.95
N GLY A 470 -4.98 -1.13 -26.02
CA GLY A 470 -5.91 -1.86 -25.15
C GLY A 470 -6.40 -3.18 -25.74
N GLU A 471 -6.23 -3.41 -27.05
CA GLU A 471 -6.64 -4.66 -27.70
C GLU A 471 -5.80 -5.85 -27.20
N PRO A 472 -6.42 -6.92 -26.66
CA PRO A 472 -5.73 -8.15 -26.35
C PRO A 472 -5.10 -8.79 -27.58
N VAL A 473 -3.82 -9.15 -27.50
CA VAL A 473 -3.13 -9.85 -28.58
C VAL A 473 -3.49 -11.34 -28.53
N SER A 474 -4.37 -11.77 -29.44
CA SER A 474 -4.72 -13.18 -29.68
C SER A 474 -3.85 -13.82 -30.77
N CYS A 475 -3.67 -15.14 -30.69
CA CYS A 475 -3.10 -15.96 -31.75
C CYS A 475 -3.87 -15.82 -33.08
N THR A 476 -5.20 -15.61 -33.01
CA THR A 476 -6.06 -15.54 -34.21
C THR A 476 -5.86 -14.29 -35.04
N HIS A 477 -5.07 -13.31 -34.54
CA HIS A 477 -4.65 -12.17 -35.37
C HIS A 477 -3.73 -12.59 -36.51
N CYS A 478 -2.94 -13.65 -36.30
CA CYS A 478 -1.93 -14.15 -37.26
C CYS A 478 -2.22 -15.57 -37.76
N HIS A 479 -2.88 -16.40 -36.95
CA HIS A 479 -3.02 -17.84 -37.18
C HIS A 479 -4.49 -18.27 -37.30
N GLU A 480 -4.74 -19.34 -38.03
CA GLU A 480 -6.11 -19.86 -38.23
C GLU A 480 -6.70 -20.53 -36.97
N ASN A 481 -5.88 -20.88 -35.99
CA ASN A 481 -6.29 -21.60 -34.78
C ASN A 481 -5.77 -20.97 -33.49
N GLU A 482 -6.56 -21.19 -32.45
CA GLU A 482 -6.18 -21.09 -31.04
C GLU A 482 -5.14 -22.19 -30.68
N LEU A 483 -4.28 -21.92 -29.68
CA LEU A 483 -3.08 -22.70 -29.28
C LEU A 483 -3.35 -24.12 -28.75
#